data_AF-A0A1X7T6V3-F1
#
_entry.id   AF-A0A1X7T6V3-F1
#
_cell.length_a   1.000
_cell.length_b   1.000
_cell.length_c   1.000
_cell.angle_alpha   90.00
_cell.angle_beta   90.00
_cell.angle_gamma   90.00
#
_symmetry.space_group_name_H-M   'P 1'
#
loop_
_entity.id
_entity.type
_entity.pdbx_description
1 polymer ?
#
loop_
_entity_poly.entity_id
_entity_poly.type
_entity_poly.pdbx_seq_one_letter_code
_entity_poly.pdbx_strand_id
1 'polypeptide(L)'
;MEELCEFLYRSPTPSKNWRDESILQSLPECAIKSLTDVNSWKSFYKSDDITSAISIVQGISYGQKLDLFGSVQATALSSGYCLGSCNWLMETKYSKIGYVSSSSTFTTHPCPMERQSLLSCDALILSSLTNAPSANPDTMLGELCTKMATTLRGGGNVLIPCYPTGVVYDLLECLHTFLDNAGLVGVPVYMISPVAKNSLSLANIYAEWLCEAKQSKVYQPEHPFPHAEFIKSGRLKHFPNIYGDLGNVYQTPCVVFAGHPSLRCGDAVHFMEVWGSSSKNSVIFTEPGFDYLHALTPYQPLNMKAFYFPIDPCMNFFVANKLLKELQPQVLITPTDYLPSAAQTQKDTTCLQPEMPFYGVKRGSVVKVELASKYKKIEMTSEVRLLGAEYMHLQCKL
;
A
#
# COMPACT_ATOMS: atom_id res chain seq x y z
N MET A 1 -0.86 2.74 -12.40
CA MET A 1 -1.54 3.76 -13.23
C MET A 1 -1.57 3.37 -14.71
N GLU A 2 -0.41 3.05 -15.30
CA GLU A 2 -0.33 2.56 -16.69
C GLU A 2 -1.24 1.36 -16.95
N GLU A 3 -1.12 0.30 -16.13
CA GLU A 3 -2.00 -0.87 -16.20
C GLU A 3 -3.49 -0.52 -16.15
N LEU A 4 -3.90 0.34 -15.20
CA LEU A 4 -5.29 0.73 -15.06
C LEU A 4 -5.79 1.50 -16.29
N CYS A 5 -4.97 2.38 -16.86
CA CYS A 5 -5.33 3.06 -18.11
C CYS A 5 -5.51 2.06 -19.24
N GLU A 6 -4.59 1.12 -19.39
CA GLU A 6 -4.71 0.10 -20.43
C GLU A 6 -6.00 -0.73 -20.26
N PHE A 7 -6.33 -1.17 -19.05
CA PHE A 7 -7.57 -1.89 -18.78
C PHE A 7 -8.83 -1.06 -19.06
N LEU A 8 -8.84 0.22 -18.70
CA LEU A 8 -9.98 1.10 -18.91
C LEU A 8 -10.19 1.44 -20.40
N TYR A 9 -9.12 1.62 -21.17
CA TYR A 9 -9.19 1.93 -22.60
C TYR A 9 -9.37 0.70 -23.51
N ARG A 10 -9.16 -0.52 -22.99
CA ARG A 10 -9.59 -1.76 -23.66
C ARG A 10 -11.12 -1.88 -23.70
N SER A 11 -11.83 -1.30 -22.73
CA SER A 11 -13.29 -1.32 -22.66
C SER A 11 -13.92 -0.23 -23.54
N PRO A 12 -15.14 -0.44 -24.08
CA PRO A 12 -15.86 0.59 -24.82
C PRO A 12 -16.03 1.85 -23.97
N THR A 13 -15.83 3.02 -24.57
CA THR A 13 -16.04 4.29 -23.87
C THR A 13 -17.48 4.38 -23.36
N PRO A 14 -17.71 4.67 -22.06
CA PRO A 14 -19.06 4.77 -21.51
C PRO A 14 -19.83 5.89 -22.22
N SER A 15 -21.15 5.75 -22.32
CA SER A 15 -22.02 6.76 -22.92
C SER A 15 -21.86 8.09 -22.19
N LYS A 16 -21.86 9.22 -22.90
CA LYS A 16 -21.69 10.56 -22.26
C LYS A 16 -22.80 10.90 -21.25
N ASN A 17 -23.89 10.14 -21.28
CA ASN A 17 -25.10 10.33 -20.51
C ASN A 17 -25.12 9.54 -19.19
N TRP A 18 -24.02 8.85 -18.81
CA TRP A 18 -23.99 8.03 -17.59
C TRP A 18 -24.28 8.82 -16.29
N ARG A 19 -24.20 10.15 -16.32
CA ARG A 19 -24.56 11.04 -15.20
C ARG A 19 -26.04 11.40 -15.15
N ASP A 20 -26.84 11.01 -16.14
CA ASP A 20 -28.27 11.29 -16.17
C ASP A 20 -28.95 10.60 -14.98
N GLU A 21 -29.74 11.36 -14.24
CA GLU A 21 -30.38 10.90 -13.01
C GLU A 21 -31.30 9.69 -13.27
N SER A 22 -31.93 9.63 -14.45
CA SER A 22 -32.75 8.49 -14.88
C SER A 22 -31.94 7.19 -15.01
N ILE A 23 -30.68 7.27 -15.45
CA ILE A 23 -29.78 6.11 -15.55
C ILE A 23 -29.32 5.72 -14.14
N LEU A 24 -28.96 6.69 -13.30
CA LEU A 24 -28.54 6.42 -11.92
C LEU A 24 -29.67 5.76 -11.10
N GLN A 25 -30.91 6.22 -11.27
CA GLN A 25 -32.09 5.63 -10.63
C GLN A 25 -32.44 4.22 -11.16
N SER A 26 -31.94 3.84 -12.35
CA SER A 26 -32.11 2.49 -12.89
C SER A 26 -31.14 1.46 -12.30
N LEU A 27 -30.11 1.90 -11.58
CA LEU A 27 -29.15 1.02 -10.96
C LEU A 27 -29.75 0.32 -9.72
N PRO A 28 -29.28 -0.89 -9.37
CA PRO A 28 -29.69 -1.55 -8.13
C PRO A 28 -29.42 -0.66 -6.90
N GLU A 29 -30.29 -0.70 -5.89
CA GLU A 29 -30.15 0.13 -4.68
C GLU A 29 -28.77 -0.02 -4.00
N CYS A 30 -28.18 -1.22 -4.04
CA CYS A 30 -26.84 -1.47 -3.49
C CYS A 30 -25.76 -0.67 -4.23
N ALA A 31 -25.88 -0.54 -5.56
CA ALA A 31 -24.99 0.29 -6.35
C ALA A 31 -25.21 1.77 -6.03
N ILE A 32 -26.46 2.24 -5.97
CA ILE A 32 -26.80 3.65 -5.67
C ILE A 32 -26.24 4.07 -4.29
N LYS A 33 -26.39 3.23 -3.26
CA LYS A 33 -25.86 3.51 -1.90
C LYS A 33 -24.33 3.61 -1.87
N SER A 34 -23.63 2.95 -2.80
CA SER A 34 -22.17 3.02 -2.90
C SER A 34 -21.66 4.26 -3.65
N LEU A 35 -22.52 4.90 -4.45
CA LEU A 35 -22.16 6.09 -5.22
C LEU A 35 -22.16 7.31 -4.31
N THR A 36 -20.98 7.91 -4.11
CA THR A 36 -20.83 9.18 -3.41
C THR A 36 -20.45 10.27 -4.41
N ASP A 37 -21.23 11.36 -4.39
CA ASP A 37 -20.96 12.59 -5.14
C ASP A 37 -20.60 12.37 -6.62
N VAL A 38 -21.49 11.68 -7.35
CA VAL A 38 -21.32 11.32 -8.78
C VAL A 38 -20.96 12.54 -9.65
N ASN A 39 -21.46 13.71 -9.29
CA ASN A 39 -21.21 14.96 -10.00
C ASN A 39 -19.76 15.44 -9.89
N SER A 40 -19.01 15.07 -8.84
CA SER A 40 -17.59 15.42 -8.72
C SER A 40 -16.65 14.47 -9.46
N TRP A 41 -17.15 13.35 -9.97
CA TRP A 41 -16.35 12.36 -10.68
C TRP A 41 -15.75 12.93 -11.96
N LYS A 42 -14.44 12.73 -12.12
CA LYS A 42 -13.68 13.17 -13.29
C LYS A 42 -13.54 12.04 -14.31
N SER A 43 -13.26 12.41 -15.55
CA SER A 43 -12.88 11.47 -16.59
C SER A 43 -11.57 10.76 -16.23
N PHE A 44 -11.37 9.55 -16.78
CA PHE A 44 -10.12 8.83 -16.61
C PHE A 44 -8.94 9.58 -17.22
N TYR A 45 -7.77 9.46 -16.56
CA TYR A 45 -6.51 9.98 -17.07
C TYR A 45 -6.08 9.25 -18.34
N LYS A 46 -5.46 9.96 -19.26
CA LYS A 46 -4.80 9.40 -20.45
C LYS A 46 -3.33 9.11 -20.17
N SER A 47 -2.70 8.31 -21.04
CA SER A 47 -1.27 8.05 -20.98
C SER A 47 -0.42 9.33 -21.06
N ASP A 48 -0.86 10.31 -21.85
CA ASP A 48 -0.19 11.62 -21.96
C ASP A 48 -0.27 12.42 -20.65
N ASP A 49 -1.40 12.37 -19.94
CA ASP A 49 -1.59 13.02 -18.65
C ASP A 49 -0.62 12.43 -17.62
N ILE A 50 -0.50 11.09 -17.60
CA ILE A 50 0.41 10.36 -16.72
C ILE A 50 1.87 10.71 -17.02
N THR A 51 2.25 10.68 -18.30
CA THR A 51 3.63 10.96 -18.73
C THR A 51 4.02 12.40 -18.39
N SER A 52 3.12 13.35 -18.66
CA SER A 52 3.34 14.76 -18.34
C SER A 52 3.47 14.99 -16.84
N ALA A 53 2.61 14.36 -16.02
CA ALA A 53 2.67 14.47 -14.57
C ALA A 53 3.94 13.84 -13.97
N ILE A 54 4.40 12.70 -14.50
CA ILE A 54 5.64 12.05 -14.03
C ILE A 54 6.87 12.87 -14.42
N SER A 55 6.87 13.55 -15.57
CA SER A 55 8.02 14.32 -16.06
C SER A 55 8.46 15.47 -15.14
N ILE A 56 7.57 15.95 -14.28
CA ILE A 56 7.86 17.03 -13.30
C ILE A 56 8.21 16.49 -11.91
N VAL A 57 8.17 15.17 -11.69
CA VAL A 57 8.50 14.55 -10.41
C VAL A 57 10.01 14.51 -10.25
N GLN A 58 10.48 14.97 -9.09
CA GLN A 58 11.89 14.88 -8.71
C GLN A 58 12.09 13.70 -7.77
N GLY A 59 13.05 12.84 -8.10
CA GLY A 59 13.45 11.74 -7.23
C GLY A 59 14.18 12.26 -6.00
N ILE A 60 13.81 11.74 -4.83
CA ILE A 60 14.50 11.99 -3.57
C ILE A 60 14.84 10.68 -2.87
N SER A 61 15.96 10.65 -2.16
CA SER A 61 16.37 9.50 -1.36
C SER A 61 15.90 9.62 0.08
N TYR A 62 15.80 8.50 0.79
CA TYR A 62 15.55 8.53 2.24
C TYR A 62 16.66 9.27 2.98
N GLY A 63 16.26 10.06 3.99
CA GLY A 63 17.18 10.90 4.76
C GLY A 63 17.68 12.15 4.03
N GLN A 64 17.39 12.32 2.74
CA GLN A 64 17.73 13.53 2.01
C GLN A 64 16.91 14.71 2.52
N LYS A 65 17.60 15.76 2.96
CA LYS A 65 17.00 17.03 3.40
C LYS A 65 16.78 17.94 2.18
N LEU A 66 15.53 18.14 1.80
CA LEU A 66 15.10 19.02 0.71
C LEU A 66 14.68 20.38 1.27
N ASP A 67 15.33 21.46 0.85
CA ASP A 67 14.91 22.82 1.19
C ASP A 67 13.82 23.32 0.24
N LEU A 68 12.61 23.49 0.78
CA LEU A 68 11.46 24.03 0.07
C LEU A 68 11.41 25.54 0.30
N PHE A 69 11.92 26.28 -0.68
CA PHE A 69 11.84 27.74 -0.75
C PHE A 69 12.45 28.46 0.47
N GLY A 70 13.49 27.89 1.10
CA GLY A 70 14.19 28.49 2.25
C GLY A 70 13.40 28.54 3.55
N SER A 71 12.21 27.91 3.57
CA SER A 71 11.23 28.05 4.65
C SER A 71 10.92 26.74 5.36
N VAL A 72 10.89 25.64 4.61
CA VAL A 72 10.56 24.31 5.12
C VAL A 72 11.60 23.32 4.61
N GLN A 73 12.18 22.54 5.52
CA GLN A 73 13.02 21.40 5.17
C GLN A 73 12.15 20.14 5.20
N ALA A 74 12.03 19.45 4.08
CA ALA A 74 11.32 18.17 3.97
C ALA A 74 12.33 17.02 3.90
N THR A 75 12.08 15.96 4.66
CA THR A 75 12.88 14.73 4.65
C THR A 75 11.96 13.53 4.50
N ALA A 76 12.23 12.67 3.51
CA ALA A 76 11.52 11.40 3.36
C ALA A 76 12.18 10.33 4.24
N LEU A 77 11.36 9.62 5.01
CA LEU A 77 11.75 8.55 5.93
C LEU A 77 11.07 7.26 5.48
N SER A 78 11.70 6.10 5.63
CA SER A 78 11.05 4.84 5.28
C SER A 78 9.80 4.60 6.14
N SER A 79 8.68 4.19 5.52
CA SER A 79 7.46 3.81 6.25
C SER A 79 7.31 2.30 6.49
N GLY A 80 8.15 1.48 5.85
CA GLY A 80 8.12 0.02 5.97
C GLY A 80 6.93 -0.69 5.34
N TYR A 81 6.02 0.02 4.67
CA TYR A 81 4.79 -0.56 4.13
C TYR A 81 4.98 -1.27 2.79
N CYS A 82 5.58 -0.60 1.82
CA CYS A 82 5.83 -1.09 0.45
C CYS A 82 7.16 -0.53 -0.07
N LEU A 83 7.64 -1.05 -1.20
CA LEU A 83 8.81 -0.50 -1.87
C LEU A 83 8.59 0.98 -2.23
N GLY A 84 9.45 1.86 -1.71
CA GLY A 84 9.38 3.31 -1.91
C GLY A 84 8.35 4.06 -1.04
N SER A 85 7.63 3.38 -0.13
CA SER A 85 6.68 4.05 0.76
C SER A 85 7.40 4.84 1.85
N CYS A 86 6.95 6.09 2.06
CA CYS A 86 7.61 7.00 2.99
C CYS A 86 6.67 7.74 3.93
N ASN A 87 7.24 8.10 5.08
CA ASN A 87 6.72 9.11 5.99
C ASN A 87 7.52 10.38 5.78
N TRP A 88 6.86 11.53 5.93
CA TRP A 88 7.50 12.82 5.70
C TRP A 88 7.76 13.54 7.01
N LEU A 89 8.98 14.02 7.17
CA LEU A 89 9.34 14.94 8.25
C LEU A 89 9.49 16.33 7.65
N MET A 90 8.67 17.28 8.11
CA MET A 90 8.72 18.68 7.72
C MET A 90 9.20 19.52 8.89
N GLU A 91 10.37 20.13 8.73
CA GLU A 91 11.00 20.96 9.74
C GLU A 91 10.99 22.42 9.26
N THR A 92 10.45 23.30 10.08
CA THR A 92 10.64 24.74 9.94
C THR A 92 11.61 25.21 11.02
N LYS A 93 11.93 26.50 11.05
CA LYS A 93 12.72 27.09 12.15
C LYS A 93 12.05 26.93 13.52
N TYR A 94 10.74 26.66 13.57
CA TYR A 94 9.94 26.77 14.80
C TYR A 94 9.15 25.51 15.12
N SER A 95 9.02 24.58 14.18
CA SER A 95 8.13 23.45 14.32
C SER A 95 8.61 22.26 13.51
N LYS A 96 8.44 21.10 14.11
CA LYS A 96 8.72 19.77 13.57
C LYS A 96 7.39 19.03 13.38
N ILE A 97 7.03 18.77 12.13
CA ILE A 97 5.77 18.13 11.75
C ILE A 97 6.07 16.79 11.10
N GLY A 98 5.59 15.70 11.69
CA GLY A 98 5.65 14.37 11.08
C GLY A 98 4.35 14.06 10.33
N TYR A 99 4.44 13.51 9.14
CA TYR A 99 3.31 12.97 8.37
C TYR A 99 3.52 11.47 8.17
N VAL A 100 2.73 10.69 8.90
CA VAL A 100 2.71 9.23 8.85
C VAL A 100 1.59 8.80 7.91
N SER A 101 2.02 8.26 6.77
CA SER A 101 1.16 7.69 5.74
C SER A 101 1.00 6.18 5.99
N SER A 102 0.66 5.40 4.95
CA SER A 102 0.65 3.94 5.03
C SER A 102 2.02 3.43 5.51
N SER A 103 2.03 2.91 6.73
CA SER A 103 3.22 2.45 7.43
C SER A 103 3.02 1.05 7.96
N SER A 104 4.10 0.29 8.09
CA SER A 104 4.08 -1.05 8.67
C SER A 104 5.15 -1.19 9.75
N THR A 105 4.85 -1.98 10.77
CA THR A 105 5.86 -2.48 11.72
C THR A 105 6.22 -3.94 11.50
N PHE A 106 5.62 -4.60 10.50
CA PHE A 106 5.98 -5.96 10.14
C PHE A 106 7.32 -5.99 9.39
N THR A 107 8.03 -7.11 9.51
CA THR A 107 9.29 -7.34 8.79
C THR A 107 9.00 -8.09 7.49
N THR A 108 8.53 -7.37 6.48
CA THR A 108 8.33 -7.88 5.11
C THR A 108 9.53 -7.49 4.22
N HIS A 109 9.35 -7.45 2.90
CA HIS A 109 10.42 -7.07 1.97
C HIS A 109 10.96 -5.61 2.03
N PRO A 110 10.18 -4.56 2.36
CA PRO A 110 10.66 -3.19 2.35
C PRO A 110 11.65 -2.87 3.49
N CYS A 111 12.40 -1.79 3.34
CA CYS A 111 13.22 -1.22 4.41
C CYS A 111 12.34 -0.90 5.64
N PRO A 112 12.72 -1.32 6.86
CA PRO A 112 11.92 -1.06 8.06
C PRO A 112 11.56 0.42 8.28
N MET A 113 10.43 0.66 8.96
CA MET A 113 9.99 2.02 9.29
C MET A 113 11.03 2.75 10.16
N GLU A 114 11.42 3.96 9.74
CA GLU A 114 12.30 4.82 10.52
C GLU A 114 11.49 5.64 11.53
N ARG A 115 11.71 5.39 12.83
CA ARG A 115 10.93 6.00 13.93
C ARG A 115 11.67 7.12 14.66
N GLN A 116 13.01 7.04 14.72
CA GLN A 116 13.83 7.93 15.53
C GLN A 116 13.63 9.41 15.15
N SER A 117 13.59 9.70 13.85
CA SER A 117 13.39 11.05 13.34
C SER A 117 12.00 11.60 13.63
N LEU A 118 11.01 10.76 13.94
CA LEU A 118 9.63 11.15 14.26
C LEU A 118 9.37 11.37 15.75
N LEU A 119 10.35 11.11 16.62
CA LEU A 119 10.21 11.34 18.06
C LEU A 119 9.92 12.82 18.38
N SER A 120 9.00 13.02 19.31
CA SER A 120 8.63 14.30 19.92
C SER A 120 8.34 15.41 18.91
N CYS A 121 7.66 15.08 17.81
CA CYS A 121 7.19 16.10 16.87
C CYS A 121 6.18 17.06 17.53
N ASP A 122 6.19 18.34 17.14
CA ASP A 122 5.21 19.32 17.60
C ASP A 122 3.81 18.97 17.08
N ALA A 123 3.73 18.44 15.86
CA ALA A 123 2.51 17.84 15.33
C ALA A 123 2.82 16.53 14.60
N LEU A 124 1.95 15.54 14.76
CA LEU A 124 1.96 14.31 13.99
C LEU A 124 0.64 14.17 13.25
N ILE A 125 0.69 14.08 11.94
CA ILE A 125 -0.45 13.76 11.09
C ILE A 125 -0.43 12.26 10.82
N LEU A 126 -1.50 11.56 11.14
CA LEU A 126 -1.66 10.12 10.91
C LEU A 126 -2.90 9.90 10.04
N SER A 127 -2.75 9.31 8.85
CA SER A 127 -3.83 9.33 7.83
C SER A 127 -4.13 8.01 7.13
N SER A 128 -3.46 6.92 7.49
CA SER A 128 -3.67 5.63 6.83
C SER A 128 -3.53 4.49 7.82
N LEU A 129 -4.67 4.02 8.33
CA LEU A 129 -4.77 2.86 9.20
C LEU A 129 -5.72 1.83 8.60
N THR A 130 -5.48 0.56 8.90
CA THR A 130 -6.34 -0.52 8.49
C THR A 130 -7.29 -0.97 9.60
N ASN A 131 -8.51 -1.30 9.19
CA ASN A 131 -9.50 -1.99 10.03
C ASN A 131 -9.35 -3.52 9.94
N ALA A 132 -8.42 -4.01 9.10
CA ALA A 132 -8.18 -5.44 8.97
C ALA A 132 -7.85 -6.04 10.35
N PRO A 133 -8.34 -7.26 10.65
CA PRO A 133 -8.04 -7.92 11.91
C PRO A 133 -6.53 -7.96 12.15
N SER A 134 -6.09 -7.93 13.41
CA SER A 134 -4.67 -8.12 13.77
C SER A 134 -4.16 -9.54 13.50
N ALA A 135 -4.81 -10.28 12.60
CA ALA A 135 -4.35 -11.58 12.15
C ALA A 135 -2.94 -11.41 11.60
N ASN A 136 -2.04 -12.28 12.06
CA ASN A 136 -0.68 -12.29 11.58
C ASN A 136 -0.70 -12.58 10.05
N PRO A 137 -0.09 -11.72 9.22
CA PRO A 137 0.08 -11.97 7.79
C PRO A 137 0.59 -13.39 7.48
N ASP A 138 1.49 -13.94 8.31
CA ASP A 138 2.03 -15.29 8.14
C ASP A 138 0.96 -16.38 8.25
N THR A 139 0.04 -16.24 9.21
CA THR A 139 -1.07 -17.20 9.40
C THR A 139 -2.00 -17.16 8.19
N MET A 140 -2.33 -15.96 7.70
CA MET A 140 -3.19 -15.78 6.53
C MET A 140 -2.54 -16.34 5.25
N LEU A 141 -1.24 -16.14 5.08
CA LEU A 141 -0.46 -16.73 3.98
C LEU A 141 -0.49 -18.27 4.05
N GLY A 142 -0.35 -18.85 5.25
CA GLY A 142 -0.44 -20.30 5.45
C GLY A 142 -1.83 -20.87 5.10
N GLU A 143 -2.91 -20.19 5.50
CA GLU A 143 -4.28 -20.57 5.15
C GLU A 143 -4.54 -20.48 3.65
N LEU A 144 -4.10 -19.39 3.01
CA LEU A 144 -4.15 -19.19 1.56
C LEU A 144 -3.45 -20.33 0.83
N CYS A 145 -2.22 -20.65 1.22
CA CYS A 145 -1.44 -21.73 0.63
C CYS A 145 -2.15 -23.09 0.78
N THR A 146 -2.76 -23.34 1.94
CA THR A 146 -3.53 -24.57 2.21
C THR A 146 -4.75 -24.70 1.29
N LYS A 147 -5.54 -23.64 1.12
CA LYS A 147 -6.70 -23.64 0.20
C LYS A 147 -6.29 -23.78 -1.25
N MET A 148 -5.21 -23.10 -1.64
CA MET A 148 -4.63 -23.19 -2.97
C MET A 148 -4.16 -24.63 -3.26
N ALA A 149 -3.37 -25.26 -2.38
CA ALA A 149 -2.94 -26.65 -2.55
C ALA A 149 -4.12 -27.63 -2.66
N THR A 150 -5.17 -27.42 -1.88
CA THR A 150 -6.39 -28.24 -1.95
C THR A 150 -7.05 -28.13 -3.33
N THR A 151 -7.11 -26.92 -3.88
CA THR A 151 -7.67 -26.67 -5.23
C THR A 151 -6.82 -27.34 -6.31
N LEU A 152 -5.49 -27.14 -6.25
CA LEU A 152 -4.53 -27.67 -7.23
C LEU A 152 -4.51 -29.21 -7.24
N ARG A 153 -4.52 -29.86 -6.06
CA ARG A 153 -4.60 -31.33 -5.94
C ARG A 153 -5.91 -31.90 -6.48
N GLY A 154 -6.99 -31.12 -6.47
CA GLY A 154 -8.26 -31.47 -7.11
C GLY A 154 -8.26 -31.30 -8.65
N GLY A 155 -7.14 -30.87 -9.24
CA GLY A 155 -7.01 -30.58 -10.67
C GLY A 155 -7.69 -29.28 -11.09
N GLY A 156 -7.98 -28.38 -10.15
CA GLY A 156 -8.56 -27.07 -10.42
C GLY A 156 -7.52 -25.96 -10.52
N ASN A 157 -7.91 -24.83 -11.11
CA ASN A 157 -7.10 -23.63 -11.21
C ASN A 157 -7.38 -22.66 -10.06
N VAL A 158 -6.39 -21.82 -9.72
CA VAL A 158 -6.48 -20.81 -8.67
C VAL A 158 -6.27 -19.43 -9.28
N LEU A 159 -7.25 -18.53 -9.13
CA LEU A 159 -7.16 -17.13 -9.54
C LEU A 159 -6.90 -16.26 -8.31
N ILE A 160 -5.88 -15.40 -8.38
CA ILE A 160 -5.58 -14.40 -7.36
C ILE A 160 -5.68 -13.01 -8.01
N PRO A 161 -6.82 -12.31 -7.88
CA PRO A 161 -6.96 -10.96 -8.40
C PRO A 161 -6.20 -9.98 -7.49
N CYS A 162 -5.07 -9.47 -7.96
CA CYS A 162 -4.14 -8.65 -7.16
C CYS A 162 -3.61 -7.44 -7.95
N TYR A 163 -2.98 -6.51 -7.24
CA TYR A 163 -2.15 -5.49 -7.89
C TYR A 163 -0.84 -6.09 -8.42
N PRO A 164 -0.21 -5.49 -9.45
CA PRO A 164 1.02 -6.01 -10.03
C PRO A 164 2.27 -5.70 -9.19
N THR A 165 2.15 -4.97 -8.09
CA THR A 165 3.25 -4.52 -7.20
C THR A 165 2.80 -4.54 -5.74
N GLY A 166 3.74 -4.69 -4.81
CA GLY A 166 3.46 -4.64 -3.36
C GLY A 166 3.47 -6.03 -2.74
N VAL A 167 2.42 -6.38 -1.99
CA VAL A 167 2.27 -7.67 -1.28
C VAL A 167 2.41 -8.89 -2.20
N VAL A 168 2.17 -8.72 -3.51
CA VAL A 168 2.39 -9.77 -4.52
C VAL A 168 3.82 -10.33 -4.49
N TYR A 169 4.83 -9.53 -4.13
CA TYR A 169 6.21 -10.02 -4.03
C TYR A 169 6.38 -11.01 -2.88
N ASP A 170 5.81 -10.71 -1.71
CA ASP A 170 5.83 -11.61 -0.56
C ASP A 170 5.00 -12.88 -0.83
N LEU A 171 3.88 -12.73 -1.56
CA LEU A 171 3.06 -13.87 -2.02
C LEU A 171 3.84 -14.80 -2.95
N LEU A 172 4.57 -14.26 -3.93
CA LEU A 172 5.38 -15.05 -4.86
C LEU A 172 6.53 -15.77 -4.14
N GLU A 173 7.15 -15.11 -3.16
CA GLU A 173 8.20 -15.70 -2.32
C GLU A 173 7.68 -16.84 -1.44
N CYS A 174 6.53 -16.64 -0.79
CA CYS A 174 5.85 -17.68 -0.02
C CYS A 174 5.43 -18.85 -0.92
N LEU A 175 4.84 -18.55 -2.07
CA LEU A 175 4.35 -19.53 -3.04
C LEU A 175 5.47 -20.43 -3.58
N HIS A 176 6.62 -19.84 -3.92
CA HIS A 176 7.77 -20.57 -4.42
C HIS A 176 8.19 -21.68 -3.45
N THR A 177 8.40 -21.32 -2.18
CA THR A 177 8.79 -22.26 -1.12
C THR A 177 7.68 -23.28 -0.84
N PHE A 178 6.42 -22.83 -0.83
CA PHE A 178 5.29 -23.68 -0.50
C PHE A 178 5.03 -24.75 -1.54
N LEU A 179 5.05 -24.43 -2.83
CA LEU A 179 4.79 -25.40 -3.91
C LEU A 179 5.79 -26.55 -3.88
N ASP A 180 7.04 -26.28 -3.53
CA ASP A 180 8.10 -27.29 -3.44
C ASP A 180 7.82 -28.25 -2.29
N ASN A 181 7.54 -27.71 -1.11
CA ASN A 181 7.20 -28.49 0.08
C ASN A 181 5.89 -29.28 -0.08
N ALA A 182 4.94 -28.75 -0.87
CA ALA A 182 3.65 -29.37 -1.10
C ALA A 182 3.65 -30.47 -2.18
N GLY A 183 4.79 -30.72 -2.85
CA GLY A 183 4.91 -31.65 -3.96
C GLY A 183 4.23 -31.16 -5.24
N LEU A 184 4.06 -29.85 -5.40
CA LEU A 184 3.36 -29.19 -6.51
C LEU A 184 4.35 -28.47 -7.45
N VAL A 185 5.58 -29.00 -7.56
CA VAL A 185 6.67 -28.38 -8.34
C VAL A 185 6.29 -28.14 -9.81
N GLY A 186 5.53 -29.06 -10.40
CA GLY A 186 5.09 -28.99 -11.79
C GLY A 186 3.93 -28.04 -12.09
N VAL A 187 3.32 -27.41 -11.07
CA VAL A 187 2.21 -26.47 -11.26
C VAL A 187 2.77 -25.12 -11.75
N PRO A 188 2.39 -24.64 -12.95
CA PRO A 188 2.83 -23.35 -13.43
C PRO A 188 2.10 -22.21 -12.74
N VAL A 189 2.83 -21.11 -12.54
CA VAL A 189 2.33 -19.85 -12.03
C VAL A 189 2.42 -18.80 -13.13
N TYR A 190 1.33 -18.09 -13.36
CA TYR A 190 1.23 -17.03 -14.36
C TYR A 190 0.99 -15.69 -13.70
N MET A 191 1.74 -14.67 -14.10
CA MET A 191 1.48 -13.28 -13.72
C MET A 191 1.08 -12.49 -14.97
N ILE A 192 -0.18 -12.06 -15.02
CA ILE A 192 -0.77 -11.41 -16.19
C ILE A 192 -1.02 -9.95 -15.87
N SER A 193 -0.18 -9.09 -16.42
CA SER A 193 -0.28 -7.65 -16.30
C SER A 193 0.63 -6.99 -17.34
N PRO A 194 0.20 -5.91 -18.01
CA PRO A 194 1.03 -5.19 -18.97
C PRO A 194 2.34 -4.67 -18.35
N VAL A 195 2.35 -4.45 -17.04
CA VAL A 195 3.52 -3.98 -16.30
C VAL A 195 4.23 -5.08 -15.50
N ALA A 196 3.82 -6.36 -15.63
CA ALA A 196 4.38 -7.48 -14.84
C ALA A 196 5.90 -7.59 -14.96
N LYS A 197 6.42 -7.58 -16.20
CA LYS A 197 7.87 -7.68 -16.48
C LYS A 197 8.63 -6.55 -15.80
N ASN A 198 8.16 -5.31 -15.98
CA ASN A 198 8.79 -4.12 -15.42
C ASN A 198 8.74 -4.15 -13.89
N SER A 199 7.57 -4.45 -13.31
CA SER A 199 7.36 -4.61 -11.88
C SER A 199 8.37 -5.59 -11.24
N LEU A 200 8.43 -6.83 -11.75
CA LEU A 200 9.31 -7.88 -11.23
C LEU A 200 10.79 -7.54 -11.39
N SER A 201 11.16 -6.82 -12.45
CA SER A 201 12.53 -6.36 -12.67
C SER A 201 12.93 -5.22 -11.73
N LEU A 202 12.05 -4.22 -11.55
CA LEU A 202 12.30 -3.06 -10.70
C LEU A 202 12.42 -3.45 -9.22
N ALA A 203 11.67 -4.47 -8.78
CA ALA A 203 11.81 -5.03 -7.45
C ALA A 203 13.25 -5.52 -7.16
N ASN A 204 13.96 -6.02 -8.16
CA ASN A 204 15.36 -6.45 -8.01
C ASN A 204 16.38 -5.32 -8.19
N ILE A 205 15.99 -4.21 -8.83
CA ILE A 205 16.87 -3.06 -9.07
C ILE A 205 16.96 -2.16 -7.83
N TYR A 206 15.83 -1.85 -7.20
CA TYR A 206 15.77 -0.95 -6.04
C TYR A 206 16.07 -1.67 -4.71
N ALA A 207 17.16 -2.42 -4.69
CA ALA A 207 17.53 -3.21 -3.53
C ALA A 207 17.84 -2.35 -2.29
N GLU A 208 18.30 -1.11 -2.49
CA GLU A 208 18.57 -0.12 -1.44
C GLU A 208 17.34 0.24 -0.59
N TRP A 209 16.12 -0.04 -1.09
CA TRP A 209 14.87 0.21 -0.38
C TRP A 209 14.27 -1.04 0.25
N LEU A 210 14.99 -2.17 0.24
CA LEU A 210 14.59 -3.43 0.85
C LEU A 210 15.10 -3.55 2.28
N CYS A 211 14.65 -4.58 3.00
CA CYS A 211 15.20 -4.91 4.32
C CYS A 211 16.66 -5.40 4.23
N GLU A 212 17.39 -5.30 5.34
CA GLU A 212 18.82 -5.67 5.40
C GLU A 212 19.11 -7.10 4.92
N ALA A 213 18.21 -8.04 5.21
CA ALA A 213 18.33 -9.44 4.79
C ALA A 213 18.24 -9.61 3.26
N LYS A 214 17.57 -8.70 2.55
CA LYS A 214 17.49 -8.70 1.08
C LYS A 214 18.61 -7.85 0.46
N GLN A 215 18.98 -6.75 1.11
CA GLN A 215 20.15 -5.94 0.73
C GLN A 215 21.44 -6.77 0.76
N SER A 216 21.60 -7.64 1.77
CA SER A 216 22.79 -8.46 1.93
C SER A 216 23.04 -9.42 0.75
N LYS A 217 21.96 -9.90 0.09
CA LYS A 217 22.02 -10.79 -1.07
C LYS A 217 22.62 -10.13 -2.31
N VAL A 218 22.47 -8.82 -2.46
CA VAL A 218 23.06 -8.06 -3.58
C VAL A 218 24.58 -8.15 -3.58
N TYR A 219 25.19 -8.24 -2.39
CA TYR A 219 26.63 -8.42 -2.26
C TYR A 219 27.10 -9.85 -2.60
N GLN A 220 26.18 -10.82 -2.71
CA GLN A 220 26.45 -12.25 -2.94
C GLN A 220 26.09 -12.73 -4.36
N PRO A 221 26.29 -11.89 -5.39
CA PRO A 221 25.65 -12.02 -6.72
C PRO A 221 24.25 -12.64 -6.80
N GLU A 222 23.44 -12.52 -5.74
CA GLU A 222 22.12 -13.13 -5.65
C GLU A 222 21.01 -12.09 -5.84
N HIS A 223 19.89 -12.52 -6.42
CA HIS A 223 18.73 -11.64 -6.53
C HIS A 223 18.05 -11.47 -5.16
N PRO A 224 17.66 -10.24 -4.76
CA PRO A 224 17.00 -9.99 -3.47
C PRO A 224 15.69 -10.77 -3.27
N PHE A 225 15.00 -11.05 -4.38
CA PHE A 225 13.76 -11.81 -4.37
C PHE A 225 13.89 -13.16 -5.10
N PRO A 226 13.31 -14.23 -4.56
CA PRO A 226 13.37 -15.57 -5.16
C PRO A 226 12.56 -15.69 -6.45
N HIS A 227 11.63 -14.75 -6.74
CA HIS A 227 10.87 -14.78 -8.00
C HIS A 227 11.78 -14.73 -9.23
N ALA A 228 13.00 -14.19 -9.12
CA ALA A 228 13.97 -14.22 -10.21
C ALA A 228 14.35 -15.66 -10.60
N GLU A 229 14.58 -16.53 -9.62
CA GLU A 229 14.85 -17.95 -9.87
C GLU A 229 13.58 -18.69 -10.28
N PHE A 230 12.44 -18.29 -9.72
CA PHE A 230 11.15 -18.82 -10.10
C PHE A 230 10.82 -18.58 -11.59
N ILE A 231 11.27 -17.44 -12.13
CA ILE A 231 11.20 -17.11 -13.57
C ILE A 231 12.24 -17.89 -14.37
N LYS A 232 13.50 -17.94 -13.91
CA LYS A 232 14.59 -18.67 -14.61
C LYS A 232 14.29 -20.15 -14.78
N SER A 233 13.69 -20.78 -13.77
CA SER A 233 13.22 -22.17 -13.82
C SER A 233 12.00 -22.40 -14.73
N GLY A 234 11.42 -21.33 -15.29
CA GLY A 234 10.24 -21.40 -16.17
C GLY A 234 8.92 -21.72 -15.45
N ARG A 235 8.92 -21.72 -14.11
CA ARG A 235 7.73 -22.05 -13.30
C ARG A 235 6.85 -20.84 -13.04
N LEU A 236 7.43 -19.65 -12.92
CA LEU A 236 6.73 -18.37 -12.99
C LEU A 236 6.90 -17.78 -14.38
N LYS A 237 5.80 -17.60 -15.12
CA LYS A 237 5.79 -16.95 -16.44
C LYS A 237 4.95 -15.68 -16.36
N HIS A 238 5.46 -14.59 -16.91
CA HIS A 238 4.73 -13.32 -16.94
C HIS A 238 4.27 -12.98 -18.37
N PHE A 239 3.07 -12.46 -18.51
CA PHE A 239 2.49 -12.05 -19.79
C PHE A 239 1.86 -10.66 -19.67
N PRO A 240 1.96 -9.81 -20.70
CA PRO A 240 1.35 -8.48 -20.68
C PRO A 240 -0.18 -8.53 -20.75
N ASN A 241 -0.74 -9.62 -21.27
CA ASN A 241 -2.17 -9.81 -21.48
C ASN A 241 -2.48 -11.30 -21.68
N ILE A 242 -3.77 -11.62 -21.85
CA ILE A 242 -4.29 -12.98 -22.02
C ILE A 242 -4.23 -13.50 -23.47
N TYR A 243 -3.95 -12.65 -24.45
CA TYR A 243 -3.95 -13.02 -25.87
C TYR A 243 -2.52 -13.27 -26.38
N GLY A 244 -2.40 -14.06 -27.44
CA GLY A 244 -1.08 -14.42 -28.00
C GLY A 244 -0.37 -15.49 -27.17
N ASP A 245 0.81 -15.17 -26.63
CA ASP A 245 1.79 -16.15 -26.16
C ASP A 245 1.31 -17.04 -25.01
N LEU A 246 0.41 -16.54 -24.15
CA LEU A 246 -0.14 -17.32 -23.04
C LEU A 246 -0.80 -18.61 -23.55
N GLY A 247 -1.56 -18.53 -24.64
CA GLY A 247 -2.30 -19.68 -25.19
C GLY A 247 -1.39 -20.84 -25.62
N ASN A 248 -0.14 -20.55 -25.99
CA ASN A 248 0.82 -21.58 -26.44
C ASN A 248 1.43 -22.38 -25.27
N VAL A 249 1.42 -21.83 -24.06
CA VAL A 249 2.06 -22.43 -22.89
C VAL A 249 1.09 -22.71 -21.74
N TYR A 250 -0.17 -22.33 -21.90
CA TYR A 250 -1.20 -22.49 -20.88
C TYR A 250 -1.40 -23.96 -20.52
N GLN A 251 -1.45 -24.23 -19.21
CA GLN A 251 -1.53 -25.57 -18.66
C GLN A 251 -2.41 -25.52 -17.40
N THR A 252 -3.10 -26.62 -17.11
CA THR A 252 -3.95 -26.78 -15.93
C THR A 252 -3.57 -28.07 -15.19
N PRO A 253 -3.59 -28.10 -13.84
CA PRO A 253 -3.93 -27.01 -12.93
C PRO A 253 -2.86 -25.91 -12.90
N CYS A 254 -3.25 -24.66 -12.65
CA CYS A 254 -2.33 -23.53 -12.56
C CYS A 254 -2.75 -22.50 -11.50
N VAL A 255 -1.82 -21.61 -11.15
CA VAL A 255 -2.08 -20.40 -10.37
C VAL A 255 -1.94 -19.18 -11.29
N VAL A 256 -2.93 -18.29 -11.30
CA VAL A 256 -2.91 -17.06 -12.09
C VAL A 256 -3.05 -15.85 -11.16
N PHE A 257 -2.04 -14.99 -11.15
CA PHE A 257 -2.11 -13.63 -10.65
C PHE A 257 -2.51 -12.72 -11.80
N ALA A 258 -3.63 -12.03 -11.69
CA ALA A 258 -4.10 -11.12 -12.73
C ALA A 258 -4.76 -9.89 -12.13
N GLY A 259 -4.47 -8.71 -12.68
CA GLY A 259 -5.24 -7.51 -12.35
C GLY A 259 -6.66 -7.60 -12.92
N HIS A 260 -7.70 -7.01 -12.33
CA HIS A 260 -7.69 -6.12 -11.17
C HIS A 260 -8.53 -6.68 -10.00
N PRO A 261 -8.16 -6.45 -8.72
CA PRO A 261 -8.88 -6.91 -7.52
C PRO A 261 -10.39 -6.60 -7.48
N SER A 262 -10.79 -5.51 -8.13
CA SER A 262 -12.20 -5.09 -8.20
C SER A 262 -13.08 -6.02 -9.02
N LEU A 263 -12.50 -6.87 -9.89
CA LEU A 263 -13.22 -7.67 -10.88
C LEU A 263 -14.23 -6.84 -11.69
N ARG A 264 -13.86 -5.61 -12.05
CA ARG A 264 -14.61 -4.74 -12.98
C ARG A 264 -13.82 -4.42 -14.24
N CYS A 265 -12.50 -4.56 -14.16
CA CYS A 265 -11.57 -4.35 -15.24
C CYS A 265 -10.38 -5.30 -15.09
N GLY A 266 -9.54 -5.33 -16.11
CA GLY A 266 -8.37 -6.19 -16.15
C GLY A 266 -8.67 -7.64 -16.53
N ASP A 267 -7.60 -8.38 -16.70
CA ASP A 267 -7.62 -9.74 -17.23
C ASP A 267 -8.18 -10.79 -16.24
N ALA A 268 -8.27 -10.46 -14.94
CA ALA A 268 -8.95 -11.28 -13.94
C ALA A 268 -10.44 -11.53 -14.29
N VAL A 269 -11.10 -10.56 -14.93
CA VAL A 269 -12.50 -10.67 -15.38
C VAL A 269 -12.67 -11.85 -16.35
N HIS A 270 -11.72 -12.03 -17.27
CA HIS A 270 -11.76 -13.14 -18.23
C HIS A 270 -11.70 -14.50 -17.52
N PHE A 271 -10.82 -14.65 -16.53
CA PHE A 271 -10.73 -15.89 -15.76
C PHE A 271 -11.98 -16.14 -14.91
N MET A 272 -12.63 -15.10 -14.38
CA MET A 272 -13.92 -15.28 -13.70
C MET A 272 -14.98 -15.87 -14.63
N GLU A 273 -15.07 -15.39 -15.88
CA GLU A 273 -16.01 -15.91 -16.89
C GLU A 273 -15.70 -17.37 -17.27
N VAL A 274 -14.42 -17.68 -17.55
CA VAL A 274 -14.02 -19.01 -18.03
C VAL A 274 -14.00 -20.06 -16.91
N TRP A 275 -13.66 -19.67 -15.68
CA TRP A 275 -13.49 -20.60 -14.55
C TRP A 275 -14.69 -20.66 -13.62
N GLY A 276 -15.58 -19.67 -13.65
CA GLY A 276 -16.69 -19.48 -12.71
C GLY A 276 -17.71 -20.63 -12.64
N SER A 277 -17.88 -21.36 -13.75
CA SER A 277 -18.84 -22.47 -13.85
C SER A 277 -18.36 -23.78 -13.19
N SER A 278 -17.07 -23.88 -12.85
CA SER A 278 -16.47 -25.11 -12.31
C SER A 278 -16.16 -25.01 -10.83
N SER A 279 -16.73 -25.91 -10.03
CA SER A 279 -16.46 -26.04 -8.58
C SER A 279 -15.08 -26.60 -8.24
N LYS A 280 -14.31 -27.02 -9.27
CA LYS A 280 -12.91 -27.40 -9.10
C LYS A 280 -12.02 -26.17 -8.92
N ASN A 281 -12.37 -25.04 -9.52
CA ASN A 281 -11.55 -23.84 -9.48
C ASN A 281 -11.79 -23.04 -8.19
N SER A 282 -10.86 -22.16 -7.86
CA SER A 282 -11.05 -21.17 -6.81
C SER A 282 -10.53 -19.79 -7.19
N VAL A 283 -11.16 -18.77 -6.59
CA VAL A 283 -10.69 -17.39 -6.57
C VAL A 283 -10.33 -17.02 -5.13
N ILE A 284 -9.15 -16.44 -4.93
CA ILE A 284 -8.63 -16.05 -3.61
C ILE A 284 -8.33 -14.56 -3.60
N PHE A 285 -9.10 -13.80 -2.84
CA PHE A 285 -8.91 -12.37 -2.68
C PHE A 285 -7.93 -12.08 -1.54
N THR A 286 -6.93 -11.25 -1.84
CA THR A 286 -5.89 -10.85 -0.88
C THR A 286 -5.95 -9.36 -0.50
N GLU A 287 -6.63 -8.54 -1.30
CA GLU A 287 -6.64 -7.09 -1.13
C GLU A 287 -7.74 -6.64 -0.14
N PRO A 288 -7.39 -5.98 0.97
CA PRO A 288 -8.35 -5.53 1.99
C PRO A 288 -9.23 -4.38 1.51
N GLY A 289 -8.78 -3.62 0.49
CA GLY A 289 -9.45 -2.43 -0.02
C GLY A 289 -10.69 -2.72 -0.86
N PHE A 290 -11.00 -3.98 -1.15
CA PHE A 290 -12.18 -4.39 -1.91
C PHE A 290 -13.04 -5.35 -1.11
N ASP A 291 -14.33 -5.03 -1.01
CA ASP A 291 -15.32 -5.99 -0.54
C ASP A 291 -15.45 -7.10 -1.60
N TYR A 292 -14.91 -8.27 -1.29
CA TYR A 292 -14.91 -9.41 -2.20
C TYR A 292 -16.32 -9.91 -2.52
N LEU A 293 -17.29 -9.79 -1.61
CA LEU A 293 -18.68 -10.19 -1.88
C LEU A 293 -19.33 -9.26 -2.90
N HIS A 294 -19.09 -7.95 -2.75
CA HIS A 294 -19.52 -6.98 -3.74
C HIS A 294 -18.80 -7.18 -5.10
N ALA A 295 -17.49 -7.48 -5.09
CA ALA A 295 -16.74 -7.79 -6.29
C ALA A 295 -17.33 -9.01 -7.04
N LEU A 296 -17.78 -10.04 -6.31
CA LEU A 296 -18.35 -11.27 -6.86
C LEU A 296 -19.82 -11.14 -7.32
N THR A 297 -20.52 -10.06 -6.95
CA THR A 297 -21.96 -9.90 -7.23
C THR A 297 -22.36 -10.10 -8.70
N PRO A 298 -21.62 -9.56 -9.70
CA PRO A 298 -21.99 -9.74 -11.12
C PRO A 298 -21.82 -11.18 -11.65
N TYR A 299 -21.08 -12.03 -10.94
CA TYR A 299 -20.75 -13.40 -11.38
C TYR A 299 -21.66 -14.46 -10.76
N GLN A 300 -22.72 -14.04 -10.04
CA GLN A 300 -23.67 -14.96 -9.43
C GLN A 300 -24.71 -15.46 -10.45
N PRO A 301 -25.09 -16.76 -10.43
CA PRO A 301 -24.61 -17.80 -9.50
C PRO A 301 -23.19 -18.29 -9.86
N LEU A 302 -22.32 -18.38 -8.86
CA LEU A 302 -20.92 -18.81 -9.02
C LEU A 302 -20.70 -20.21 -8.44
N ASN A 303 -20.22 -21.15 -9.27
CA ASN A 303 -19.84 -22.51 -8.82
C ASN A 303 -18.40 -22.56 -8.30
N MET A 304 -17.52 -21.71 -8.84
CA MET A 304 -16.15 -21.55 -8.39
C MET A 304 -16.09 -21.15 -6.91
N LYS A 305 -15.17 -21.75 -6.14
CA LYS A 305 -15.03 -21.46 -4.71
C LYS A 305 -14.36 -20.10 -4.52
N ALA A 306 -14.92 -19.26 -3.66
CA ALA A 306 -14.32 -17.98 -3.29
C ALA A 306 -13.75 -18.04 -1.87
N PHE A 307 -12.53 -17.52 -1.70
CA PHE A 307 -11.88 -17.34 -0.40
C PHE A 307 -11.38 -15.91 -0.25
N TYR A 308 -11.32 -15.42 0.99
CA TYR A 308 -10.87 -14.08 1.31
C TYR A 308 -9.85 -14.13 2.46
N PHE A 309 -8.62 -13.72 2.17
CA PHE A 309 -7.52 -13.62 3.11
C PHE A 309 -6.89 -12.23 2.97
N PRO A 310 -7.46 -11.18 3.60
CA PRO A 310 -6.97 -9.81 3.45
C PRO A 310 -5.58 -9.65 4.05
N ILE A 311 -4.56 -9.60 3.20
CA ILE A 311 -3.17 -9.41 3.61
C ILE A 311 -2.86 -7.92 3.53
N ASP A 312 -2.94 -7.26 4.68
CA ASP A 312 -2.60 -5.84 4.81
C ASP A 312 -1.42 -5.66 5.76
N PRO A 313 -0.22 -5.30 5.27
CA PRO A 313 0.88 -4.97 6.15
C PRO A 313 0.68 -3.60 6.81
N CYS A 314 -0.34 -2.82 6.44
CA CYS A 314 -0.59 -1.51 7.04
C CYS A 314 -0.88 -1.62 8.54
N MET A 315 -0.47 -0.60 9.28
CA MET A 315 -0.68 -0.49 10.70
C MET A 315 -2.18 -0.43 11.05
N ASN A 316 -2.61 -1.23 12.02
CA ASN A 316 -3.93 -1.11 12.63
C ASN A 316 -3.91 -0.16 13.84
N PHE A 317 -5.08 0.15 14.41
CA PHE A 317 -5.17 1.06 15.54
C PHE A 317 -4.40 0.60 16.79
N PHE A 318 -4.33 -0.70 17.04
CA PHE A 318 -3.60 -1.24 18.19
C PHE A 318 -2.10 -0.92 18.09
N VAL A 319 -1.50 -1.17 16.92
CA VAL A 319 -0.08 -0.85 16.67
C VAL A 319 0.12 0.66 16.63
N ALA A 320 -0.81 1.42 16.03
CA ALA A 320 -0.75 2.87 15.99
C ALA A 320 -0.77 3.50 17.39
N ASN A 321 -1.62 3.00 18.30
CA ASN A 321 -1.65 3.48 19.68
C ASN A 321 -0.33 3.20 20.41
N LYS A 322 0.33 2.07 20.16
CA LYS A 322 1.68 1.80 20.68
C LYS A 322 2.71 2.76 20.10
N LEU A 323 2.67 2.98 18.79
CA LEU A 323 3.57 3.91 18.11
C LEU A 323 3.40 5.34 18.66
N LEU A 324 2.17 5.80 18.90
CA LEU A 324 1.92 7.13 19.46
C LEU A 324 2.53 7.30 20.87
N LYS A 325 2.52 6.26 21.69
CA LYS A 325 3.17 6.25 23.02
C LYS A 325 4.69 6.31 22.94
N GLU A 326 5.27 5.69 21.91
CA GLU A 326 6.71 5.74 21.62
C GLU A 326 7.11 7.12 21.08
N LEU A 327 6.37 7.64 20.09
CA LEU A 327 6.69 8.89 19.42
C LEU A 327 6.43 10.13 20.28
N GLN A 328 5.46 10.08 21.20
CA GLN A 328 5.09 11.18 22.10
C GLN A 328 4.97 12.55 21.40
N PRO A 329 4.16 12.67 20.33
CA PRO A 329 3.95 13.97 19.69
C PRO A 329 3.20 14.92 20.62
N GLN A 330 3.45 16.23 20.49
CA GLN A 330 2.72 17.23 21.28
C GLN A 330 1.26 17.33 20.86
N VAL A 331 0.99 17.22 19.55
CA VAL A 331 -0.37 17.23 18.98
C VAL A 331 -0.53 16.12 17.95
N LEU A 332 -1.68 15.43 17.97
CA LEU A 332 -2.10 14.47 16.94
C LEU A 332 -3.14 15.09 15.99
N ILE A 333 -2.99 14.85 14.70
CA ILE A 333 -3.95 15.23 13.66
C ILE A 333 -4.30 13.96 12.89
N THR A 334 -5.59 13.63 12.80
CA THR A 334 -6.02 12.34 12.23
C THR A 334 -7.44 12.45 11.67
N PRO A 335 -7.88 11.60 10.73
CA PRO A 335 -9.27 11.53 10.31
C PRO A 335 -10.23 11.44 11.50
N THR A 336 -11.35 12.17 11.45
CA THR A 336 -12.34 12.15 12.55
C THR A 336 -12.85 10.74 12.83
N ASP A 337 -12.96 9.90 11.81
CA ASP A 337 -13.47 8.52 11.92
C ASP A 337 -12.52 7.58 12.66
N TYR A 338 -11.26 7.99 12.89
CA TYR A 338 -10.29 7.22 13.67
C TYR A 338 -10.34 7.54 15.16
N LEU A 339 -11.07 8.58 15.56
CA LEU A 339 -11.17 9.03 16.95
C LEU A 339 -12.34 8.36 17.67
N PRO A 340 -12.27 8.22 19.00
CA PRO A 340 -13.33 7.57 19.76
C PRO A 340 -14.62 8.39 19.70
N SER A 341 -15.72 7.73 19.41
CA SER A 341 -17.06 8.31 19.57
C SER A 341 -17.50 8.26 21.03
N ALA A 342 -18.44 9.13 21.43
CA ALA A 342 -18.95 9.20 22.81
C ALA A 342 -19.58 7.87 23.32
N ALA A 343 -19.89 6.93 22.42
CA ALA A 343 -20.47 5.62 22.73
C ALA A 343 -19.43 4.51 22.88
N GLN A 344 -18.16 4.73 22.52
CA GLN A 344 -17.12 3.70 22.56
C GLN A 344 -16.44 3.64 23.94
N THR A 345 -16.25 2.41 24.44
CA THR A 345 -15.52 2.18 25.70
C THR A 345 -14.01 2.19 25.46
N GLN A 346 -13.22 2.51 26.50
CA GLN A 346 -11.74 2.55 26.47
C GLN A 346 -11.05 1.25 26.03
N LYS A 347 -11.78 0.15 25.79
CA LYS A 347 -11.23 -1.13 25.31
C LYS A 347 -11.46 -1.39 23.82
N ASP A 348 -12.04 -0.44 23.10
CA ASP A 348 -12.26 -0.60 21.67
C ASP A 348 -10.91 -0.58 20.91
N THR A 349 -10.64 -1.65 20.16
CA THR A 349 -9.41 -1.81 19.36
C THR A 349 -9.57 -1.25 17.94
N THR A 350 -10.71 -0.64 17.65
CA THR A 350 -11.08 -0.12 16.33
C THR A 350 -10.92 1.40 16.19
N CYS A 351 -10.34 2.07 17.20
CA CYS A 351 -10.08 3.50 17.16
C CYS A 351 -8.76 3.87 17.87
N LEU A 352 -8.29 5.08 17.60
CA LEU A 352 -7.15 5.68 18.28
C LEU A 352 -7.52 6.11 19.69
N GLN A 353 -6.57 5.98 20.61
CA GLN A 353 -6.70 6.37 22.01
C GLN A 353 -5.56 7.35 22.36
N PRO A 354 -5.59 8.57 21.81
CA PRO A 354 -4.53 9.55 22.05
C PRO A 354 -4.50 10.01 23.51
N GLU A 355 -3.30 10.03 24.09
CA GLU A 355 -3.02 10.57 25.43
C GLU A 355 -2.57 12.04 25.39
N MET A 356 -2.48 12.61 24.18
CA MET A 356 -2.09 13.99 23.88
C MET A 356 -3.27 14.78 23.26
N PRO A 357 -3.21 16.13 23.19
CA PRO A 357 -4.15 16.93 22.41
C PRO A 357 -4.28 16.43 20.97
N PHE A 358 -5.50 16.33 20.46
CA PHE A 358 -5.77 15.81 19.12
C PHE A 358 -6.83 16.60 18.35
N TYR A 359 -6.74 16.55 17.03
CA TYR A 359 -7.69 17.18 16.11
C TYR A 359 -8.19 16.18 15.06
N GLY A 360 -9.51 16.06 14.96
CA GLY A 360 -10.17 15.30 13.90
C GLY A 360 -10.31 16.13 12.64
N VAL A 361 -9.88 15.58 11.49
CA VAL A 361 -9.98 16.23 10.19
C VAL A 361 -10.97 15.50 9.30
N LYS A 362 -11.81 16.25 8.58
CA LYS A 362 -12.65 15.74 7.49
C LYS A 362 -12.13 16.22 6.15
N ARG A 363 -12.46 15.51 5.08
CA ARG A 363 -12.11 15.90 3.71
C ARG A 363 -12.59 17.32 3.43
N GLY A 364 -11.68 18.19 2.98
CA GLY A 364 -11.98 19.59 2.66
C GLY A 364 -12.12 20.53 3.87
N SER A 365 -11.95 20.04 5.10
CA SER A 365 -11.98 20.88 6.29
C SER A 365 -10.63 21.56 6.54
N VAL A 366 -10.68 22.75 7.15
CA VAL A 366 -9.49 23.49 7.61
C VAL A 366 -9.47 23.42 9.14
N VAL A 367 -8.37 22.92 9.69
CA VAL A 367 -8.16 22.84 11.14
C VAL A 367 -7.03 23.79 11.51
N LYS A 368 -7.28 24.68 12.47
CA LYS A 368 -6.27 25.54 13.06
C LYS A 368 -5.65 24.82 14.25
N VAL A 369 -4.36 24.55 14.18
CA VAL A 369 -3.59 23.88 15.24
C VAL A 369 -2.64 24.89 15.84
N GLU A 370 -2.76 25.12 17.15
CA GLU A 370 -1.85 26.00 17.88
C GLU A 370 -0.66 25.18 18.36
N LEU A 371 0.53 25.47 17.82
CA LEU A 371 1.79 24.84 18.25
C LEU A 371 2.48 25.75 19.26
N ALA A 372 2.88 25.19 20.40
CA ALA A 372 3.53 25.94 21.47
C ALA A 372 4.98 26.29 21.07
N SER A 373 5.16 27.42 20.37
CA SER A 373 6.49 27.90 20.00
C SER A 373 7.22 28.48 21.21
N LYS A 374 8.29 27.83 21.67
CA LYS A 374 9.20 28.37 22.69
C LYS A 374 10.22 29.30 22.02
N TYR A 375 9.99 30.60 22.05
CA TYR A 375 11.02 31.57 21.69
C TYR A 375 11.85 31.96 22.91
N LYS A 376 13.18 31.91 22.77
CA LYS A 376 14.09 32.82 23.49
C LYS A 376 14.64 33.80 22.46
N LYS A 377 14.32 35.08 22.60
CA LYS A 377 15.00 36.15 21.88
C LYS A 377 16.44 36.18 22.36
N ILE A 378 17.39 35.75 21.53
CA ILE A 378 18.81 35.89 21.83
C ILE A 378 19.20 37.31 21.41
N GLU A 379 19.17 38.25 22.36
CA GLU A 379 19.79 39.55 22.18
C GLU A 379 21.30 39.37 22.37
N MET A 380 22.08 39.46 21.28
CA MET A 380 23.52 39.62 21.40
C MET A 380 23.79 41.07 21.78
N THR A 381 24.09 41.31 23.06
CA THR A 381 24.65 42.59 23.51
C THR A 381 26.08 42.73 22.99
N SER A 382 26.48 43.97 22.66
CA SER A 382 27.77 44.32 22.06
C SER A 382 29.00 44.09 22.97
N GLU A 383 28.82 43.52 24.16
CA GLU A 383 29.92 43.22 25.11
C GLU A 383 30.79 42.03 24.69
N VAL A 384 30.34 41.19 23.74
CA VAL A 384 31.11 40.01 23.27
C VAL A 384 32.15 40.37 22.19
N ARG A 385 32.31 41.66 21.84
CA ARG A 385 33.30 42.07 20.82
C ARG A 385 34.70 42.39 21.38
N LEU A 386 34.91 42.35 22.69
CA LEU A 386 36.14 42.84 23.34
C LEU A 386 37.01 41.78 24.04
N LEU A 387 36.65 40.50 24.01
CA LEU A 387 37.55 39.44 24.50
C LEU A 387 37.95 38.55 23.33
N GLY A 388 39.13 38.86 22.77
CA GLY A 388 39.80 37.97 21.84
C GLY A 388 40.15 36.66 22.53
N ALA A 389 40.03 35.56 21.76
CA ALA A 389 40.58 34.23 21.99
C ALA A 389 40.30 33.54 23.36
N GLU A 390 39.86 32.29 23.25
CA GLU A 390 39.82 31.25 24.30
C GLU A 390 38.53 31.14 25.16
N TYR A 391 37.85 30.01 24.97
CA TYR A 391 36.78 29.38 25.77
C TYR A 391 35.50 30.18 26.09
N MET A 392 34.45 29.95 25.30
CA MET A 392 33.07 30.27 25.71
C MET A 392 32.35 29.04 26.24
N HIS A 393 32.31 28.92 27.57
CA HIS A 393 31.28 28.14 28.28
C HIS A 393 30.01 28.99 28.36
N LEU A 394 29.01 28.67 27.55
CA LEU A 394 27.66 29.23 27.67
C LEU A 394 26.94 28.59 28.87
N GLN A 395 26.99 29.24 30.03
CA GLN A 395 26.05 28.96 31.11
C GLN A 395 24.73 29.70 30.85
N CYS A 396 23.73 28.98 30.36
CA CYS A 396 22.33 29.41 30.46
C CYS A 396 21.87 29.23 31.92
N LYS A 397 21.62 30.34 32.63
CA LYS A 397 20.80 30.28 33.85
C LYS A 397 19.36 29.91 33.46
N LEU A 398 18.84 28.90 34.15
CA LEU A 398 17.53 28.26 33.98
C LEU A 398 16.37 29.24 34.14
#